data_AF-A0A4Q2X3X5-F1
#
_entry.id   AF-A0A4Q2X3X5-F1
#
_cell.length_a   1.000
_cell.length_b   1.000
_cell.length_c   1.000
_cell.angle_alpha   90.00
_cell.angle_beta   90.00
_cell.angle_gamma   90.00
#
_symmetry.space_group_name_H-M   'P 1'
#
loop_
_entity.id
_entity.type
_entity.pdbx_description
1 polymer ?
#
loop_
_entity_poly.entity_id
_entity_poly.type
_entity_poly.pdbx_seq_one_letter_code
_entity_poly.pdbx_strand_id
1 'polypeptide(L)' 'MAKIYRIELDDLDLGQLLDSLESRAESWEKTADYLRAEEMRGGDFFLIEECSDPEEADGIAEHYRTIIGKIQKQIEAQS' A
#
# COMPACT_ATOMS: atom_id res chain seq x y z
N MET A 1 -9.66 20.52 9.71
CA MET A 1 -8.60 19.86 10.50
C MET A 1 -8.85 18.36 10.45
N ALA A 2 -7.82 17.57 10.11
CA ALA A 2 -7.91 16.12 10.21
C ALA A 2 -7.88 15.71 11.69
N LYS A 3 -8.69 14.71 12.07
CA LYS A 3 -8.62 14.11 13.40
C LYS A 3 -7.47 13.09 13.42
N ILE A 4 -6.71 13.08 14.51
CA ILE A 4 -5.64 12.12 14.74
C ILE A 4 -6.13 11.11 15.77
N TYR A 5 -5.93 9.83 15.48
CA TYR A 5 -6.29 8.71 16.35
C TYR A 5 -5.03 7.96 16.77
N ARG A 6 -5.00 7.44 18.00
CA ARG A 6 -3.97 6.51 18.48
C ARG A 6 -4.61 5.14 18.59
N ILE A 7 -3.99 4.16 17.96
CA ILE A 7 -4.43 2.76 17.96
C ILE A 7 -3.33 1.95 18.65
N GLU A 8 -3.74 1.02 19.51
CA GLU A 8 -2.85 0.06 20.17
C GLU A 8 -3.18 -1.32 19.64
N LEU A 9 -2.16 -2.02 19.17
CA LEU A 9 -2.21 -3.38 18.63
C LEU A 9 -1.05 -4.16 19.25
N ASP A 10 -1.22 -5.46 19.43
CA ASP A 10 -0.07 -6.33 19.71
C ASP A 10 0.82 -6.50 18.47
N ASP A 11 1.97 -7.15 18.65
CA ASP A 11 2.97 -7.31 17.60
C ASP A 11 2.45 -8.12 16.40
N LEU A 12 1.66 -9.15 16.66
CA LEU A 12 1.10 -10.02 15.63
C LEU A 12 0.04 -9.29 14.80
N ASP A 13 -0.90 -8.62 15.45
CA ASP A 13 -1.95 -7.84 14.77
C ASP A 13 -1.33 -6.70 13.94
N LEU A 14 -0.30 -6.05 14.48
CA LEU A 14 0.43 -5.00 13.78
C LEU A 14 1.17 -5.54 12.55
N GLY A 15 1.80 -6.70 12.66
CA GLY A 15 2.43 -7.39 11.53
C GLY A 15 1.43 -7.70 10.43
N GLN A 16 0.28 -8.30 10.77
CA GLN A 16 -0.78 -8.61 9.80
C GLN A 16 -1.34 -7.36 9.11
N LEU A 17 -1.48 -6.25 9.84
CA LEU A 17 -1.90 -4.97 9.28
C LEU A 17 -0.87 -4.46 8.27
N LEU A 18 0.42 -4.47 8.62
CA LEU A 18 1.50 -4.03 7.73
C LEU A 18 1.58 -4.88 6.46
N ASP A 19 1.58 -6.21 6.60
CA ASP A 19 1.63 -7.15 5.47
C ASP A 19 0.46 -6.90 4.49
N SER A 20 -0.73 -6.65 5.04
CA SER A 20 -1.92 -6.34 4.24
C SER A 20 -1.80 -5.00 3.52
N LEU A 21 -1.29 -3.96 4.19
CA LEU A 21 -1.09 -2.64 3.59
C LEU A 21 -0.02 -2.68 2.50
N GLU A 22 1.07 -3.42 2.71
CA GLU A 22 2.12 -3.63 1.72
C GLU A 22 1.57 -4.36 0.49
N SER A 23 0.85 -5.45 0.69
CA SER A 23 0.20 -6.20 -0.40
C SER A 23 -0.75 -5.31 -1.22
N ARG A 24 -1.49 -4.41 -0.56
CA ARG A 24 -2.35 -3.43 -1.25
C ARG A 24 -1.52 -2.43 -2.04
N ALA A 25 -0.48 -1.84 -1.44
CA ALA A 25 0.39 -0.89 -2.14
C ALA A 25 0.99 -1.51 -3.41
N GLU A 26 1.53 -2.72 -3.31
CA GLU A 26 2.11 -3.45 -4.44
C GLU A 26 1.08 -3.75 -5.53
N SER A 27 -0.15 -4.12 -5.18
CA SER A 27 -1.22 -4.36 -6.15
C SER A 27 -1.52 -3.12 -7.00
N TRP A 28 -1.54 -1.95 -6.35
CA TRP A 28 -1.75 -0.66 -7.02
C TRP A 28 -0.56 -0.25 -7.89
N GLU A 29 0.68 -0.44 -7.40
CA GLU A 29 1.91 -0.20 -8.18
C GLU A 29 1.93 -1.07 -9.45
N LYS A 30 1.62 -2.36 -9.33
CA LYS A 30 1.52 -3.28 -10.47
C LYS A 30 0.41 -2.90 -11.44
N THR A 31 -0.72 -2.41 -10.92
CA THR A 31 -1.83 -1.91 -11.75
C THR A 31 -1.39 -0.70 -12.56
N ALA A 32 -0.72 0.27 -11.95
CA ALA A 32 -0.19 1.44 -12.64
C ALA A 32 0.84 1.05 -13.72
N ASP A 33 1.76 0.15 -13.37
CA ASP A 33 2.77 -0.37 -14.31
C ASP A 33 2.13 -1.07 -15.52
N TYR A 34 1.09 -1.88 -15.29
CA TYR A 34 0.35 -2.54 -16.37
C TYR A 34 -0.38 -1.54 -17.25
N LEU A 35 -1.08 -0.56 -16.66
CA LEU A 35 -1.78 0.48 -17.42
C LEU A 35 -0.82 1.30 -18.30
N ARG A 36 0.43 1.51 -17.86
CA ARG A 36 1.47 2.20 -18.65
C ARG A 36 2.10 1.33 -19.73
N ALA A 37 2.32 0.05 -19.45
CA ALA A 37 3.01 -0.85 -20.35
C ALA A 37 2.07 -1.55 -21.35
N GLU A 38 0.76 -1.59 -21.06
CA GLU A 38 -0.25 -2.41 -21.73
C GLU A 38 0.07 -3.91 -21.79
N GLU A 39 1.04 -4.36 -20.98
CA GLU A 39 1.55 -5.73 -20.93
C GLU A 39 1.90 -6.11 -19.49
N MET A 40 1.63 -7.35 -19.11
CA MET A 40 2.13 -7.90 -17.84
C MET A 40 3.63 -8.16 -17.93
N ARG A 41 4.42 -7.33 -17.25
CA ARG A 41 5.87 -7.53 -17.15
C ARG A 41 6.18 -8.67 -16.18
N GLY A 42 7.13 -9.53 -16.56
CA GLY A 42 7.71 -10.53 -15.64
C GLY A 42 7.02 -11.90 -15.58
N GLY A 43 5.95 -12.13 -16.35
CA GLY A 43 5.26 -13.43 -16.37
C GLY A 43 4.47 -13.76 -15.09
N ASP A 44 4.34 -12.79 -14.19
CA ASP A 44 3.53 -12.91 -12.98
C ASP A 44 2.04 -12.79 -13.33
N PHE A 45 1.23 -13.71 -12.81
CA PHE A 45 -0.22 -13.58 -12.81
C PHE A 45 -0.63 -12.71 -11.62
N PHE A 46 -1.14 -11.51 -11.91
CA PHE A 46 -1.77 -10.67 -10.90
C PHE A 46 -3.10 -10.13 -11.41
N LEU A 47 -3.99 -9.79 -10.49
CA LEU A 47 -5.25 -9.12 -10.79
C LEU A 47 -5.01 -7.62 -10.72
N ILE A 48 -5.32 -6.91 -11.80
CA ILE A 48 -5.33 -5.45 -11.79
C ILE A 48 -6.48 -4.96 -10.90
N GLU A 49 -6.26 -3.87 -10.19
CA GLU A 49 -7.30 -3.22 -9.39
C GLU A 49 -8.32 -2.51 -10.32
N GLU A 50 -9.49 -2.16 -9.76
CA GLU A 50 -10.55 -1.47 -10.50
C GLU A 50 -10.16 0.01 -10.75
N CYS A 51 -9.32 0.23 -11.76
CA CYS A 51 -8.85 1.55 -12.16
C CYS A 51 -8.47 1.57 -13.65
N SER A 52 -8.55 2.75 -14.27
CA SER A 52 -8.20 2.96 -15.67
C SER A 52 -7.17 4.07 -15.91
N ASP A 53 -6.76 4.77 -14.85
CA ASP A 53 -5.74 5.82 -14.89
C ASP A 53 -4.50 5.38 -14.09
N PRO A 54 -3.31 5.25 -14.73
CA PRO A 54 -2.09 4.87 -14.03
C PRO A 54 -1.68 5.88 -12.94
N GLU A 55 -1.98 7.17 -13.10
CA GLU A 55 -1.64 8.19 -12.11
C GLU A 55 -2.55 8.11 -10.88
N GLU A 56 -3.82 7.73 -11.07
CA GLU A 56 -4.73 7.42 -9.96
C GLU A 56 -4.23 6.21 -9.17
N ALA A 57 -3.81 5.14 -9.88
CA ALA A 57 -3.26 3.95 -9.25
C ALA A 57 -1.99 4.25 -8.45
N ASP A 58 -1.06 5.04 -8.99
CA ASP A 58 0.13 5.51 -8.27
C ASP A 58 -0.24 6.33 -7.03
N GLY A 59 -1.20 7.24 -7.14
CA GLY A 59 -1.65 8.05 -6.02
C GLY A 59 -2.21 7.21 -4.87
N ILE A 60 -2.91 6.12 -5.18
CA ILE A 60 -3.42 5.18 -4.18
C ILE A 60 -2.28 4.38 -3.55
N ALA A 61 -1.35 3.86 -4.36
CA ALA A 61 -0.16 3.19 -3.87
C ALA A 61 0.66 4.08 -2.91
N GLU A 62 0.95 5.32 -3.32
CA GLU A 62 1.67 6.30 -2.50
C GLU A 62 0.93 6.59 -1.19
N HIS A 63 -0.40 6.63 -1.22
CA HIS A 63 -1.20 6.79 -0.01
C HIS A 63 -0.99 5.63 0.97
N TYR A 64 -1.02 4.37 0.49
CA TYR A 64 -0.70 3.21 1.31
C TYR A 64 0.73 3.27 1.87
N ARG A 65 1.73 3.58 1.02
CA ARG A 65 3.12 3.77 1.46
C ARG A 65 3.25 4.85 2.54
N THR A 66 2.49 5.94 2.42
CA THR A 66 2.43 6.99 3.44
C THR A 66 1.83 6.50 4.75
N ILE A 67 0.79 5.67 4.72
CA ILE A 67 0.20 5.05 5.93
C ILE A 67 1.23 4.12 6.59
N ILE A 68 1.86 3.24 5.82
CA ILE A 68 2.90 2.31 6.30
C ILE A 68 4.03 3.09 6.98
N GLY A 69 4.54 4.14 6.33
CA GLY A 69 5.60 4.98 6.90
C GLY A 69 5.21 5.70 8.18
N LYS A 70 3.92 6.03 8.38
CA LYS A 70 3.42 6.58 9.66
C LYS A 70 3.42 5.51 10.77
N ILE A 71 3.00 4.29 10.43
CA ILE A 71 2.99 3.16 11.36
C ILE A 71 4.42 2.78 11.76
N GLN A 72 5.33 2.65 10.81
CA GLN A 72 6.75 2.33 11.07
C GLN A 72 7.41 3.36 12.00
N LYS A 73 7.18 4.66 11.78
CA LYS A 73 7.66 5.71 12.69
C LYS A 73 7.09 5.59 14.11
N GLN A 74 5.85 5.12 14.24
CA GLN A 74 5.26 4.87 15.55
C GLN A 74 5.94 3.69 16.25
N ILE A 75 6.24 2.60 15.51
CA ILE A 75 6.99 1.45 16.02
C ILE A 75 8.36 1.89 16.53
N GLU A 76 9.12 2.63 15.70
CA GLU A 76 10.45 3.13 16.06
C GLU A 76 10.43 4.00 17.33
N ALA A 77 9.40 4.82 17.52
CA ALA A 77 9.25 5.69 18.69
C ALA A 77 8.84 4.93 19.97
N GLN A 78 8.36 3.70 19.85
CA GLN A 78 7.91 2.85 20.95
C GLN A 78 8.88 1.71 21.27
N SER A 79 9.93 1.54 20.45
CA SER A 79 10.96 0.50 20.59
C SER A 79 12.04 0.88 21.59
#